data_AF-N0ARI6-F1
#
_entry.id   AF-N0ARI6-F1
#
_cell.length_a   1.000
_cell.length_b   1.000
_cell.length_c   1.000
_cell.angle_alpha   90.00
_cell.angle_beta   90.00
_cell.angle_gamma   90.00
#
_symmetry.space_group_name_H-M   'P 1'
#
loop_
_entity.id
_entity.type
_entity.pdbx_description
1 polymer ?
#
loop_
_entity_poly.entity_id
_entity_poly.type
_entity_poly.pdbx_seq_one_letter_code
_entity_poly.pdbx_strand_id
1 'polypeptide(L)'
;MIHYRRILELHDEGISLRGISVSTGNSRQKVTEVIGLAEKKGLICPLEDEMTDKWIEEFLFPEKTLEASGRHPLNFEYIHEELAKPNVTLSLLHYEYEAECRANQKIPYSYRSFLRHYSNYADKYKATLRIRRKPGEIMEVDWAGSTAFIIDRDTGEKIKAYMFVAT
;
A
#
# COMPACT_ATOMS: atom_id res chain seq x y z
N MET A 1 -4.76 -10.83 -11.94
CA MET A 1 -3.39 -10.32 -12.17
C MET A 1 -3.04 -10.67 -13.61
N ILE A 2 -2.43 -9.76 -14.38
CA ILE A 2 -2.15 -10.02 -15.80
C ILE A 2 -0.81 -10.74 -15.89
N HIS A 3 -0.77 -11.83 -16.64
CA HIS A 3 0.43 -12.64 -16.88
C HIS A 3 1.21 -12.11 -18.08
N TYR A 4 1.81 -10.93 -17.94
CA TYR A 4 2.53 -10.23 -19.02
C TYR A 4 3.65 -11.08 -19.63
N ARG A 5 4.46 -11.72 -18.79
CA ARG A 5 5.56 -12.61 -19.24
C ARG A 5 5.02 -13.72 -20.13
N ARG A 6 3.98 -14.41 -19.67
CA ARG A 6 3.36 -15.52 -20.41
C ARG A 6 2.74 -15.08 -21.73
N ILE A 7 2.17 -13.87 -21.79
CA ILE A 7 1.64 -13.30 -23.05
C ILE A 7 2.76 -13.16 -24.08
N LEU A 8 3.93 -12.63 -23.68
CA LEU A 8 5.05 -12.38 -24.57
C LEU A 8 5.73 -13.69 -25.01
N GLU A 9 5.95 -14.63 -24.09
CA GLU A 9 6.52 -15.95 -24.41
C GLU A 9 5.64 -16.71 -25.42
N LEU A 10 4.31 -16.75 -25.21
CA LEU A 10 3.40 -17.43 -26.14
C LEU A 10 3.34 -16.74 -27.51
N HIS A 11 3.53 -15.42 -27.56
CA HIS A 11 3.62 -14.70 -28.82
C HIS A 11 4.89 -15.05 -29.58
N ASP A 12 6.03 -15.14 -28.89
CA ASP A 12 7.32 -15.58 -29.44
C ASP A 12 7.27 -17.02 -29.96
N GLU A 13 6.53 -17.90 -29.27
CA GLU A 13 6.22 -19.28 -29.72
C GLU A 13 5.28 -19.34 -30.96
N GLY A 14 4.79 -18.19 -31.46
CA GLY A 14 3.92 -18.10 -32.64
C GLY A 14 2.45 -18.46 -32.38
N ILE A 15 2.01 -18.49 -31.12
CA ILE A 15 0.61 -18.78 -30.78
C ILE A 15 -0.29 -17.60 -31.17
N SER A 16 -1.42 -17.91 -31.81
CA SER A 16 -2.40 -16.88 -32.19
C SER A 16 -2.91 -16.08 -30.99
N LEU A 17 -3.26 -14.81 -31.19
CA LEU A 17 -3.85 -13.93 -30.16
C LEU A 17 -5.06 -14.56 -29.45
N ARG A 18 -5.86 -15.35 -30.17
CA ARG A 18 -6.98 -16.11 -29.59
C ARG A 18 -6.50 -17.19 -28.63
N GLY A 19 -5.46 -17.94 -28.99
CA GLY A 19 -4.84 -18.95 -28.13
C GLY A 19 -4.23 -18.35 -26.87
N ILE A 20 -3.52 -17.22 -27.01
CA ILE A 20 -2.94 -16.48 -25.87
C ILE A 20 -4.03 -15.98 -24.92
N SER A 21 -5.11 -15.39 -25.46
CA SER A 21 -6.25 -14.91 -24.67
C SER A 21 -6.91 -16.03 -23.87
N VAL A 22 -7.10 -17.21 -24.46
CA VAL A 22 -7.65 -18.39 -23.77
C VAL A 22 -6.68 -18.92 -22.72
N SER A 23 -5.39 -19.02 -23.02
CA SER A 23 -4.38 -19.58 -22.11
C SER A 23 -4.11 -18.68 -20.90
N THR A 24 -4.22 -17.37 -21.06
CA THR A 24 -3.86 -16.40 -20.00
C THR A 24 -5.08 -15.80 -19.30
N GLY A 25 -6.29 -16.05 -19.81
CA GLY A 25 -7.55 -15.49 -19.29
C GLY A 25 -7.73 -13.99 -19.55
N ASN A 26 -6.88 -13.37 -20.39
CA ASN A 26 -6.93 -11.94 -20.69
C ASN A 26 -7.76 -11.65 -21.94
N SER A 27 -8.36 -10.46 -22.01
CA SER A 27 -9.11 -10.05 -23.21
C SER A 27 -8.16 -9.91 -24.42
N ARG A 28 -8.65 -10.20 -25.63
CA ARG A 28 -7.85 -10.05 -26.85
C ARG A 28 -7.31 -8.62 -27.02
N GLN A 29 -8.11 -7.61 -26.68
CA GLN A 29 -7.68 -6.21 -26.69
C GLN A 29 -6.46 -6.00 -25.78
N LYS A 30 -6.48 -6.57 -24.57
CA LYS A 30 -5.38 -6.43 -23.63
C LYS A 30 -4.12 -7.15 -24.12
N VAL A 31 -4.27 -8.35 -24.67
CA VAL A 31 -3.17 -9.11 -25.27
C VAL A 31 -2.53 -8.33 -26.43
N THR A 32 -3.33 -7.78 -27.34
CA THR A 32 -2.85 -6.96 -28.46
C THR A 32 -2.15 -5.69 -28.00
N GLU A 33 -2.70 -5.00 -27.00
CA GLU A 33 -2.08 -3.81 -26.41
C GLU A 33 -0.69 -4.12 -25.84
N VAL A 34 -0.57 -5.22 -25.08
CA VAL A 34 0.70 -5.65 -24.46
C VAL A 34 1.75 -5.99 -25.50
N ILE A 35 1.41 -6.79 -26.52
CA ILE A 35 2.33 -7.17 -27.58
C ILE A 35 2.78 -5.94 -28.37
N GLY A 36 1.85 -5.08 -28.80
CA GLY A 36 2.20 -3.88 -29.56
C GLY A 36 3.06 -2.88 -28.78
N LEU A 37 2.84 -2.75 -27.47
CA LEU A 37 3.70 -1.92 -26.61
C LEU A 37 5.08 -2.54 -26.43
N ALA A 38 5.16 -3.86 -26.27
CA ALA A 38 6.43 -4.58 -26.14
C ALA A 38 7.29 -4.43 -27.39
N GLU A 39 6.70 -4.63 -28.58
CA GLU A 39 7.38 -4.43 -29.87
C GLU A 39 7.84 -2.98 -30.03
N LYS A 40 6.98 -2.00 -29.72
CA LYS A 40 7.33 -0.58 -29.80
C LYS A 40 8.49 -0.19 -28.88
N LYS A 41 8.60 -0.84 -27.71
CA LYS A 41 9.65 -0.57 -26.72
C LYS A 41 10.86 -1.49 -26.86
N GLY A 42 10.89 -2.36 -27.86
CA GLY A 42 12.01 -3.25 -28.13
C GLY A 42 12.20 -4.34 -27.07
N LEU A 43 11.12 -4.79 -26.44
CA LEU A 43 11.16 -5.89 -25.48
C LEU A 43 11.15 -7.23 -26.25
N ILE A 44 12.24 -7.98 -26.17
CA ILE A 44 12.47 -9.19 -26.97
C ILE A 44 12.61 -10.41 -26.05
N CYS A 45 12.10 -11.55 -26.48
CA CYS A 45 12.29 -12.84 -25.80
C CYS A 45 13.64 -13.47 -26.21
N PRO A 46 14.29 -14.27 -25.34
CA PRO A 46 13.83 -14.71 -24.04
C PRO A 46 13.95 -13.62 -22.97
N LEU A 47 12.95 -13.54 -22.10
CA LEU A 47 12.93 -12.60 -20.97
C LEU A 47 13.81 -13.14 -19.85
N GLU A 48 14.69 -12.30 -19.28
CA GLU A 48 15.53 -12.66 -18.13
C GLU A 48 14.67 -12.94 -16.88
N ASP A 49 15.20 -13.68 -15.90
CA ASP A 49 14.46 -14.05 -14.68
C ASP A 49 14.05 -12.83 -13.84
N GLU A 50 14.80 -11.73 -13.94
CA GLU A 50 14.50 -10.46 -13.26
C GLU A 50 13.27 -9.74 -13.85
N MET A 51 12.88 -10.07 -15.10
CA MET A 51 11.76 -9.49 -15.82
C MET A 51 10.43 -10.14 -15.41
N THR A 52 10.04 -9.88 -14.16
CA THR A 52 8.77 -10.34 -13.58
C THR A 52 7.56 -9.63 -14.23
N ASP A 53 6.36 -10.18 -14.07
CA ASP A 53 5.12 -9.55 -14.54
C ASP A 53 4.97 -8.10 -14.06
N LYS A 54 5.42 -7.81 -12.84
CA LYS A 54 5.41 -6.45 -12.27
C LYS A 54 6.39 -5.52 -13.00
N TRP A 55 7.62 -5.99 -13.24
CA TRP A 55 8.62 -5.23 -13.97
C TRP A 55 8.15 -4.92 -15.39
N ILE A 56 7.56 -5.91 -16.08
CA ILE A 56 7.03 -5.74 -17.44
C ILE A 56 5.86 -4.76 -17.45
N GLU A 57 4.99 -4.79 -16.44
CA GLU A 57 3.91 -3.81 -16.30
C GLU A 57 4.45 -2.38 -16.18
N GLU A 58 5.44 -2.16 -15.31
CA GLU A 58 6.08 -0.86 -15.10
C GLU A 58 6.81 -0.38 -16.37
N PHE A 59 7.51 -1.29 -17.06
CA PHE A 59 8.20 -0.99 -18.31
C PHE A 59 7.24 -0.64 -19.45
N LEU A 60 6.15 -1.40 -19.62
CA LEU A 60 5.18 -1.18 -20.70
C LEU A 60 4.24 0.00 -20.42
N PHE A 61 3.83 0.21 -19.17
CA PHE A 61 2.88 1.25 -18.77
C PHE A 61 3.49 2.21 -17.73
N PRO A 62 4.50 3.01 -18.11
CA PRO A 62 5.13 3.95 -17.19
C PRO A 62 4.12 5.00 -16.71
N GLU A 63 3.09 5.36 -17.49
CA GLU A 63 2.04 6.27 -17.01
C GLU A 63 1.16 5.70 -15.88
N LYS A 64 1.17 4.38 -15.67
CA LYS A 64 0.47 3.75 -14.54
C LYS A 64 1.29 3.74 -13.26
N THR A 65 2.57 4.12 -13.33
CA THR A 65 3.38 4.29 -12.12
C THR A 65 2.80 5.42 -11.28
N LEU A 66 2.92 5.29 -9.95
CA LEU A 66 2.38 6.25 -8.98
C LEU A 66 2.88 7.68 -9.28
N GLU A 67 4.11 7.80 -9.77
CA GLU A 67 4.80 9.05 -10.11
C GLU A 67 4.23 9.75 -11.36
N ALA A 68 3.81 8.98 -12.36
CA ALA A 68 3.24 9.54 -13.59
C ALA A 68 1.75 9.90 -13.48
N SER A 69 1.09 9.51 -12.38
CA SER A 69 -0.33 9.77 -12.15
C SER A 69 -0.69 11.21 -11.77
N GLY A 70 0.32 12.09 -11.60
CA GLY A 70 0.15 13.47 -11.11
C GLY A 70 -0.21 13.56 -9.62
N ARG A 71 -0.24 12.42 -8.91
CA ARG A 71 -0.51 12.36 -7.48
C ARG A 71 0.76 12.60 -6.69
N HIS A 72 0.60 13.16 -5.48
CA HIS A 72 1.75 13.35 -4.60
C HIS A 72 2.24 11.98 -4.09
N PRO A 73 3.52 11.63 -4.27
CA PRO A 73 4.06 10.34 -3.84
C PRO A 73 3.97 10.20 -2.31
N LEU A 74 3.84 8.97 -1.81
CA LEU A 74 3.82 8.68 -0.39
C LEU A 74 5.23 8.33 0.08
N ASN A 75 5.72 9.03 1.11
CA ASN A 75 6.95 8.67 1.81
C ASN A 75 6.62 7.64 2.90
N PHE A 76 6.77 6.36 2.59
CA PHE A 76 6.37 5.29 3.50
C PHE A 76 7.29 5.16 4.71
N GLU A 77 8.60 5.43 4.54
CA GLU A 77 9.57 5.45 5.64
C GLU A 77 9.16 6.49 6.68
N TYR A 78 8.89 7.74 6.25
CA TYR A 78 8.41 8.80 7.14
C TYR A 78 7.10 8.42 7.83
N ILE A 79 6.11 7.92 7.08
CA ILE A 79 4.82 7.51 7.65
C ILE A 79 5.02 6.42 8.71
N HIS A 80 5.92 5.46 8.46
CA HIS A 80 6.19 4.36 9.39
C HIS A 80 6.92 4.84 10.66
N GLU A 81 7.89 5.74 10.53
CA GLU A 81 8.59 6.35 11.66
C GLU A 81 7.66 7.23 12.52
N GLU A 82 6.80 8.05 11.91
CA GLU A 82 5.86 8.89 12.64
C GLU A 82 4.82 8.05 13.40
N LEU A 83 4.37 6.93 12.85
CA LEU A 83 3.43 6.03 13.54
C LEU A 83 4.00 5.37 14.79
N ALA A 84 5.32 5.35 14.96
CA ALA A 84 5.94 4.88 16.20
C ALA A 84 5.85 5.91 17.35
N LYS A 85 5.47 7.16 17.06
CA LYS A 85 5.34 8.23 18.06
C LYS A 85 4.00 8.15 18.79
N PRO A 86 3.96 8.56 20.08
CA PRO A 86 2.71 8.58 20.85
C PRO A 86 1.68 9.52 20.21
N ASN A 87 0.42 9.10 20.23
CA ASN A 87 -0.74 9.85 19.72
C ASN A 87 -0.74 10.13 18.20
N VAL A 88 0.14 9.50 17.42
CA VAL A 88 0.10 9.58 15.95
C VAL A 88 -0.78 8.47 15.38
N THR A 89 -1.63 8.83 14.42
CA THR A 89 -2.55 7.89 13.76
C THR A 89 -2.44 8.00 12.25
N LEU A 90 -2.80 6.93 11.53
CA LEU A 90 -2.84 6.94 10.07
C LEU A 90 -3.79 8.03 9.52
N SER A 91 -4.89 8.32 10.25
CA SER A 91 -5.80 9.42 9.92
C SER A 91 -5.16 10.79 10.07
N LEU A 92 -4.36 11.00 11.12
CA LEU A 92 -3.63 12.26 11.33
C LEU A 92 -2.61 12.46 10.21
N LEU A 93 -1.80 11.43 9.92
CA LEU A 93 -0.79 11.50 8.85
C LEU A 93 -1.41 11.69 7.47
N HIS A 94 -2.58 11.09 7.21
CA HIS A 94 -3.31 11.33 5.96
C HIS A 94 -3.79 12.78 5.85
N TYR A 95 -4.28 13.37 6.95
CA TYR A 95 -4.67 14.78 6.98
C TYR A 95 -3.51 15.72 6.69
N GLU A 96 -2.35 15.48 7.31
CA GLU A 96 -1.11 16.24 7.08
C GLU A 96 -0.65 16.12 5.62
N TYR A 97 -0.66 14.89 5.08
CA TYR A 97 -0.36 14.61 3.68
C TYR A 97 -1.31 15.37 2.73
N GLU A 98 -2.62 15.42 3.02
CA GLU A 98 -3.56 16.19 2.20
C GLU A 98 -3.26 17.69 2.23
N ALA A 99 -2.89 18.22 3.39
CA ALA A 99 -2.51 19.62 3.54
C ALA A 99 -1.25 19.95 2.71
N GLU A 100 -0.24 19.09 2.76
CA GLU A 100 0.97 19.20 1.95
C GLU A 100 0.68 19.11 0.44
N CYS A 101 -0.22 18.21 0.03
CA CYS A 101 -0.64 18.09 -1.36
C CYS A 101 -1.27 19.39 -1.87
N ARG A 102 -2.16 20.00 -1.07
CA ARG A 102 -2.82 21.27 -1.41
C ARG A 102 -1.81 22.41 -1.52
N ALA A 103 -0.84 22.48 -0.60
CA ALA A 103 0.23 23.48 -0.64
C ALA A 103 1.11 23.35 -1.90
N ASN A 104 1.38 22.13 -2.34
CA ASN A 104 2.20 21.84 -3.52
C ASN A 104 1.41 21.68 -4.83
N GLN A 105 0.10 22.02 -4.84
CA GLN A 105 -0.79 21.88 -6.00
C GLN A 105 -0.82 20.48 -6.62
N LYS A 106 -0.68 19.42 -5.80
CA LYS A 106 -0.76 18.02 -6.24
C LYS A 106 -2.06 17.37 -5.79
N ILE A 107 -2.47 16.31 -6.50
CA ILE A 107 -3.69 15.58 -6.19
C ILE A 107 -3.39 14.56 -5.07
N PRO A 108 -4.08 14.62 -3.91
CA PRO A 108 -3.88 13.64 -2.85
C PRO A 108 -4.52 12.29 -3.17
N TYR A 109 -3.98 11.21 -2.59
CA TYR A 109 -4.71 9.96 -2.45
C TYR A 109 -5.90 10.10 -1.51
N SER A 110 -7.00 9.42 -1.84
CA SER A 110 -8.10 9.23 -0.88
C SER A 110 -7.63 8.41 0.31
N TYR A 111 -8.24 8.62 1.47
CA TYR A 111 -7.88 7.91 2.71
C TYR A 111 -7.83 6.38 2.53
N ARG A 112 -8.82 5.80 1.84
CA ARG A 112 -8.84 4.36 1.56
C ARG A 112 -7.63 3.89 0.73
N SER A 113 -7.21 4.69 -0.25
CA SER A 113 -6.05 4.35 -1.09
C SER A 113 -4.76 4.50 -0.30
N PHE A 114 -4.63 5.57 0.49
CA PHE A 114 -3.51 5.81 1.41
C PHE A 114 -3.30 4.61 2.35
N LEU A 115 -4.36 4.18 3.03
CA LEU A 115 -4.32 3.01 3.90
C LEU A 115 -3.88 1.73 3.18
N ARG A 116 -4.41 1.48 1.98
CA ARG A 116 -4.04 0.30 1.18
C ARG A 116 -2.56 0.32 0.82
N HIS A 117 -2.05 1.47 0.38
CA HIS A 117 -0.64 1.61 0.01
C HIS A 117 0.27 1.42 1.22
N TYR A 118 -0.07 2.04 2.36
CA TYR A 118 0.69 1.83 3.60
C TYR A 118 0.62 0.38 4.10
N SER A 119 -0.54 -0.28 4.01
CA SER A 119 -0.67 -1.68 4.45
C SER A 119 0.24 -2.60 3.63
N ASN A 120 0.27 -2.43 2.30
CA ASN A 120 1.17 -3.19 1.44
C ASN A 120 2.66 -2.95 1.78
N TYR A 121 3.02 -1.71 2.14
CA TYR A 121 4.37 -1.39 2.61
C TYR A 121 4.68 -2.09 3.93
N ALA A 122 3.80 -1.96 4.92
CA ALA A 122 3.98 -2.54 6.25
C ALA A 122 4.04 -4.07 6.20
N ASP A 123 3.27 -4.71 5.32
CA ASP A 123 3.26 -6.17 5.16
C ASP A 123 4.60 -6.72 4.64
N LYS A 124 5.38 -5.92 3.90
CA LYS A 124 6.75 -6.29 3.48
C LYS A 124 7.70 -6.46 4.67
N TYR A 125 7.45 -5.72 5.76
CA TYR A 125 8.30 -5.70 6.95
C TYR A 125 7.70 -6.45 8.15
N LYS A 126 6.46 -6.94 8.05
CA LYS A 126 5.80 -7.66 9.14
C LYS A 126 6.36 -9.08 9.29
N ALA A 127 7.22 -9.26 10.29
CA ALA A 127 7.35 -10.54 10.98
C ALA A 127 6.16 -10.70 11.93
N THR A 128 5.26 -11.65 11.67
CA THR A 128 4.14 -11.94 12.59
C THR A 128 4.47 -13.18 13.44
N LEU A 129 4.49 -13.03 14.76
CA LEU A 129 4.52 -14.15 15.69
C LEU A 129 3.11 -14.37 16.23
N ARG A 130 2.47 -15.48 15.84
CA ARG A 130 1.14 -15.81 16.36
C ARG A 130 1.26 -16.39 17.77
N ILE A 131 0.96 -15.57 18.78
CA ILE A 131 0.84 -16.02 20.17
C ILE A 131 -0.60 -16.52 20.39
N ARG A 132 -0.77 -17.79 20.77
CA ARG A 132 -2.08 -18.33 21.14
C ARG A 132 -2.37 -18.01 22.60
N ARG A 133 -3.54 -17.42 22.89
CA ARG A 133 -4.03 -17.18 24.25
C ARG A 133 -5.46 -17.69 24.39
N LYS A 134 -5.78 -18.23 25.55
CA LYS A 134 -7.15 -18.61 25.90
C LYS A 134 -7.82 -17.43 26.61
N PRO A 135 -9.04 -17.03 26.22
CA PRO A 135 -9.76 -15.94 26.89
C PRO A 135 -9.93 -16.20 28.39
N GLY A 136 -9.67 -15.19 29.22
CA GLY A 136 -9.88 -15.24 30.66
C GLY A 136 -8.78 -15.91 31.50
N GLU A 137 -7.72 -16.44 30.89
CA GLU A 137 -6.58 -17.02 31.65
C GLU A 137 -5.50 -15.98 32.00
N ILE A 138 -5.32 -14.97 31.15
CA ILE A 138 -4.33 -13.90 31.34
C ILE A 138 -5.04 -12.58 31.03
N MET A 139 -4.81 -11.58 31.87
CA MET A 139 -5.23 -10.20 31.66
C MET A 139 -3.97 -9.33 31.63
N GLU A 140 -3.80 -8.56 30.57
CA GLU A 140 -2.71 -7.59 30.46
C GLU A 140 -3.25 -6.21 30.78
N VAL A 141 -2.56 -5.50 31.68
CA VAL A 141 -2.91 -4.12 32.05
C VAL A 141 -1.82 -3.22 31.49
N ASP A 142 -2.22 -2.27 30.65
CA ASP A 142 -1.34 -1.27 30.07
C ASP A 142 -1.75 0.14 30.51
N TRP A 143 -0.77 1.03 30.62
CA TRP A 143 -1.01 2.44 30.89
C TRP A 143 -1.16 3.19 29.57
N ALA A 144 -2.19 4.02 29.45
CA ALA A 144 -2.50 4.76 28.22
C ALA A 144 -1.40 5.77 27.78
N GLY A 145 -0.31 5.92 28.55
CA GLY A 145 0.83 6.79 28.26
C GLY A 145 0.58 8.29 28.50
N SER A 146 -0.63 8.77 28.23
CA SER A 146 -1.03 10.15 28.49
C SER A 146 -1.87 10.26 29.76
N THR A 147 -1.71 11.35 30.50
CA THR A 147 -2.51 11.63 31.70
C THR A 147 -3.77 12.39 31.33
N ALA A 148 -4.90 12.01 31.94
CA ALA A 148 -6.16 12.74 31.85
C ALA A 148 -6.32 13.67 33.06
N PHE A 149 -7.44 14.39 33.12
CA PHE A 149 -7.84 15.14 34.31
C PHE A 149 -9.34 14.98 34.59
N ILE A 150 -9.68 14.96 35.87
CA ILE A 150 -11.05 15.01 36.38
C ILE A 150 -11.26 16.41 36.93
N ILE A 151 -12.43 17.00 36.66
CA ILE A 151 -12.79 18.31 37.20
C ILE A 151 -13.58 18.07 38.48
N ASP A 152 -13.09 18.58 39.60
CA ASP A 152 -13.81 18.60 40.87
C ASP A 152 -15.09 19.44 40.71
N ARG A 153 -16.24 18.89 41.10
CA ARG A 153 -17.55 19.56 40.89
C ARG A 153 -17.79 20.70 41.87
N ASP A 154 -17.16 20.67 43.04
CA ASP A 154 -17.35 21.63 44.11
C ASP A 154 -16.32 22.77 44.03
N THR A 155 -15.07 22.46 43.64
CA THR A 155 -13.98 23.45 43.58
C THR A 155 -13.62 23.89 42.17
N GLY A 156 -13.97 23.10 41.14
CA GLY A 156 -13.56 23.34 39.75
C GLY A 156 -12.09 23.01 39.45
N GLU A 157 -11.36 22.45 40.42
CA GLU A 157 -9.94 22.10 40.24
C GLU A 157 -9.75 20.92 39.28
N LYS A 158 -8.65 20.95 38.51
CA LYS A 158 -8.24 19.85 37.64
C LYS A 158 -7.37 18.86 38.40
N ILE A 159 -7.94 17.70 38.71
CA ILE A 159 -7.26 16.60 39.38
C ILE A 159 -6.64 15.68 38.33
N LYS A 160 -5.32 15.49 38.37
CA LYS A 160 -4.59 14.63 37.43
C LYS A 160 -5.01 13.17 37.61
N ALA A 161 -5.33 12.50 36.50
CA ALA A 161 -5.74 11.10 36.47
C ALA A 161 -4.87 10.27 35.52
N TYR A 162 -4.66 9.00 35.87
CA TYR A 162 -3.93 8.01 35.06
C TYR A 162 -4.92 6.94 34.59
N MET A 163 -4.95 6.67 33.29
CA MET A 163 -5.84 5.68 32.69
C MET A 163 -5.09 4.39 32.40
N PHE A 164 -5.59 3.28 32.93
CA PHE A 164 -5.10 1.93 32.66
C PHE A 164 -6.16 1.16 31.88
N VAL A 165 -5.75 0.41 30.87
CA VAL A 165 -6.62 -0.41 30.02
C VAL A 165 -6.24 -1.86 30.19
N ALA A 166 -7.24 -2.75 30.29
CA ALA A 166 -7.02 -4.18 30.41
C ALA A 166 -7.61 -4.93 29.22
N THR A 167 -6.87 -5.90 28.69
CA THR A 167 -7.29 -6.79 27.58
C THR A 167 -7.00 -8.25 27.86
#